data_AF-A0A7J3MAN8-F1
#
_entry.id   AF-A0A7J3MAN8-F1
#
_cell.length_a   1.000
_cell.length_b   1.000
_cell.length_c   1.000
_cell.angle_alpha   90.00
_cell.angle_beta   90.00
_cell.angle_gamma   90.00
#
_symmetry.space_group_name_H-M   'P 1'
#
loop_
_entity.id
_entity.type
_entity.pdbx_description
1 polymer ?
#
loop_
_entity_poly.entity_id
_entity_poly.type
_entity_poly.pdbx_seq_one_letter_code
_entity_poly.pdbx_strand_id
1 'polypeptide(L)' 'MLYQCVKCGAIIKSTELELGIRCPYCRYRVLRKIRPPVVKRVLAR' A
#
# COMPACT_ATOMS: atom_id res chain seq x y z
N MET A 1 -5.65 -2.23 5.84
CA MET A 1 -4.72 -2.71 4.79
C MET A 1 -3.63 -1.66 4.58
N LEU A 2 -2.36 -2.03 4.43
CA LEU A 2 -1.27 -1.07 4.26
C LEU A 2 -0.95 -0.86 2.77
N TYR A 3 -0.76 0.40 2.40
CA TYR A 3 -0.36 0.83 1.08
C TYR A 3 1.00 1.51 1.15
N GLN A 4 1.75 1.45 0.07
CA GLN A 4 3.04 2.11 -0.08
C GLN A 4 2.96 3.08 -1.26
N CYS A 5 3.34 4.33 -1.06
CA CYS A 5 3.49 5.25 -2.18
C CYS A 5 4.67 4.85 -3.06
N VAL A 6 4.46 4.77 -4.37
CA VAL A 6 5.52 4.40 -5.33
C VAL A 6 6.62 5.46 -5.43
N LYS A 7 6.27 6.73 -5.21
CA LYS A 7 7.22 7.85 -5.35
C LYS A 7 8.06 8.10 -4.11
N CYS A 8 7.45 8.13 -2.91
CA CYS A 8 8.15 8.46 -1.66
C CYS A 8 8.36 7.27 -0.73
N GLY A 9 7.82 6.08 -1.05
CA GLY A 9 7.95 4.90 -0.22
C GLY A 9 7.13 4.92 1.09
N ALA A 10 6.40 6.02 1.37
CA ALA A 10 5.63 6.16 2.60
C ALA A 10 4.54 5.10 2.72
N ILE A 11 4.40 4.54 3.93
CA ILE A 11 3.39 3.54 4.27
C ILE A 11 2.14 4.26 4.78
N ILE A 12 1.01 3.99 4.17
CA ILE A 12 -0.28 4.64 4.41
C ILE A 12 -1.29 3.57 4.79
N LYS A 13 -2.13 3.86 5.79
CA LYS A 13 -3.22 2.95 6.17
C LYS A 13 -4.43 3.19 5.27
N SER A 14 -5.19 2.13 5.00
CA SER A 14 -6.43 2.22 4.22
C SER A 14 -7.46 3.20 4.80
N THR A 15 -7.48 3.38 6.12
CA THR A 15 -8.35 4.33 6.83
C THR A 15 -8.03 5.79 6.50
N GLU A 16 -6.78 6.10 6.12
CA GLU A 16 -6.35 7.46 5.78
C GLU A 16 -6.71 7.84 4.32
N LEU A 17 -7.33 6.92 3.57
CA LEU A 17 -7.60 7.06 2.14
C LEU A 17 -9.09 7.33 1.81
N GLU A 18 -9.93 7.55 2.82
CA GLU A 18 -11.38 7.76 2.66
C GLU A 18 -11.71 9.04 1.87
N LEU A 19 -10.83 10.05 1.88
CA LEU A 19 -10.97 11.32 1.16
C LEU A 19 -10.41 11.27 -0.29
N GLY A 20 -9.87 10.13 -0.72
CA GLY A 20 -9.37 9.91 -2.08
C GLY A 20 -7.97 9.29 -2.16
N ILE A 21 -7.62 8.77 -3.34
CA ILE A 21 -6.37 8.05 -3.58
C ILE A 21 -5.22 9.05 -3.81
N ARG A 22 -4.72 9.63 -2.73
CA ARG A 22 -3.56 10.53 -2.74
C ARG A 22 -2.63 10.21 -1.58
N CYS A 23 -1.33 10.21 -1.83
CA CYS A 23 -0.33 10.15 -0.77
C CYS A 23 -0.35 11.46 0.03
N PRO A 24 -0.48 11.42 1.37
CA PRO A 24 -0.50 12.62 2.22
C PRO A 24 0.81 13.40 2.20
N TYR A 25 1.94 12.73 1.92
CA TYR A 25 3.27 13.35 1.95
C TYR A 25 3.67 14.00 0.62
N CYS A 26 3.41 13.34 -0.51
CA CYS A 26 3.91 13.79 -1.83
C CYS A 26 2.80 14.07 -2.85
N ARG A 27 1.52 13.96 -2.46
CA ARG A 27 0.32 14.14 -3.32
C ARG A 27 0.25 13.22 -4.55
N TYR A 28 1.16 12.25 -4.67
CA TYR A 28 1.17 11.26 -5.74
C TYR A 28 -0.02 10.30 -5.60
N ARG A 29 -0.54 9.81 -6.72
CA ARG A 29 -1.82 9.07 -6.77
C ARG A 29 -1.68 7.56 -6.94
N VAL A 30 -0.44 7.06 -7.10
CA VAL A 30 -0.19 5.62 -7.28
C VAL A 30 0.32 5.03 -5.98
N LEU A 31 -0.48 4.11 -5.42
CA LEU A 31 -0.21 3.39 -4.19
C LEU A 31 -0.16 1.89 -4.47
N ARG A 32 0.86 1.20 -3.95
CA ARG A 32 1.04 -0.25 -4.04
C ARG A 32 0.58 -0.90 -2.74
N LYS A 33 -0.27 -1.92 -2.80
CA LYS A 33 -0.64 -2.70 -1.61
C LYS A 33 0.57 -3.49 -1.10
N ILE A 34 0.87 -3.35 0.19
CA ILE A 34 1.96 -4.10 0.83
C ILE A 34 1.53 -5.55 1.00
N ARG A 35 2.47 -6.48 0.76
CA ARG A 35 2.24 -7.91 1.00
C ARG A 35 1.89 -8.11 2.48
N PRO A 36 0.75 -8.72 2.82
CA PRO A 36 0.42 -9.01 4.22
C PRO A 36 1.48 -9.93 4.83
N PRO A 37 1.70 -9.87 6.16
CA PRO A 37 2.70 -10.70 6.83
C PRO A 37 2.37 -12.21 6.76
N VAL A 38 1.12 -12.55 6.48
CA VAL A 38 0.69 -13.94 6.29
C VAL A 38 1.26 -14.48 4.99
N VAL A 39 2.17 -15.46 5.11
CA VAL A 39 2.82 -16.11 3.97
C VAL A 39 1.84 -17.03 3.25
N LYS A 40 1.72 -16.87 1.93
CA LYS A 40 1.00 -17.82 1.07
C LYS A 40 1.89 -19.04 0.85
N ARG A 41 1.47 -20.22 1.32
CA ARG A 41 2.13 -21.50 1.00
C ARG A 41 1.73 -21.92 -0.42
N VAL A 42 2.71 -22.24 -1.26
CA VAL A 42 2.50 -22.70 -2.64
C VAL A 42 3.21 -24.04 -2.78
N LEU A 43 2.50 -25.06 -3.24
CA LEU A 43 3.08 -26.37 -3.55
C LEU A 43 3.90 -26.24 -4.84
N ALA A 44 5.15 -26.73 -4.82
CA ALA A 44 5.91 -26.95 -6.04
C ALA A 44 5.38 -28.24 -6.69
N ARG A 45 4.83 -28.15 -7.90
CA ARG A 45 4.41 -29.30 -8.72
C ARG A 45 5.15 -29.23 -10.05
#